data_AF-A0A843X5U1-F1
#
_entry.id   AF-A0A843X5U1-F1
#
_cell.length_a   1.000
_cell.length_b   1.000
_cell.length_c   1.000
_cell.angle_alpha   90.00
_cell.angle_beta   90.00
_cell.angle_gamma   90.00
#
_symmetry.space_group_name_H-M   'P 1'
#
loop_
_entity.id
_entity.type
_entity.pdbx_description
1 polymer ?
#
loop_
_entity_poly.entity_id
_entity_poly.type
_entity_poly.pdbx_seq_one_letter_code
_entity_poly.pdbx_strand_id
1 'polypeptide(L)'
;MEKPGDPSPRPKPESPPPPLDCRRRRRRCIAWSCCAVVALLILLAVVILVLALTVFKPREPKASLVSVTVRGVSPRITLPAIHVELNVTLDLDLLVRNPNRASFSHGAGASELSYGGARVGDAVVAPGRIPARGSGHVYSRLTLEADRFATDLGELLRDVLAGRVGFDSSTRIPGRIALLGFIKRNVVVFSDCHVVIGFPQLAVTEQECRQRTEL
;
A
#
# COMPACT_ATOMS: atom_id res chain seq x y z
N MET A 1 32.21 107.19 -17.01
CA MET A 1 31.73 106.97 -15.64
C MET A 1 31.80 105.47 -15.39
N GLU A 2 32.72 105.14 -14.49
CA GLU A 2 33.15 103.80 -14.08
C GLU A 2 32.15 103.21 -13.09
N LYS A 3 31.76 101.92 -13.24
CA LYS A 3 31.35 101.03 -12.14
C LYS A 3 31.14 99.58 -12.62
N PRO A 4 31.25 98.58 -11.72
CA PRO A 4 32.36 97.62 -11.74
C PRO A 4 31.91 96.19 -12.04
N GLY A 5 32.89 95.34 -12.37
CA GLY A 5 32.70 93.89 -12.49
C GLY A 5 32.17 93.27 -11.19
N ASP A 6 31.14 92.44 -11.35
CA ASP A 6 30.55 91.63 -10.29
C ASP A 6 31.44 90.39 -10.04
N PRO A 7 31.67 89.96 -8.78
CA PRO A 7 32.64 88.92 -8.47
C PRO A 7 32.11 87.53 -8.85
N SER A 8 32.97 86.73 -9.47
CA SER A 8 32.72 85.29 -9.69
C SER A 8 32.40 84.58 -8.36
N PRO A 9 31.22 83.93 -8.22
CA PRO A 9 30.93 83.15 -7.03
C PRO A 9 31.79 81.88 -6.99
N ARG A 10 32.38 81.62 -5.81
CA ARG A 10 33.27 80.49 -5.52
C ARG A 10 32.61 79.13 -5.83
N PRO A 11 33.41 78.09 -6.16
CA PRO A 11 32.89 76.73 -6.27
C PRO A 11 32.26 76.30 -4.94
N LYS A 12 31.04 75.74 -5.01
CA LYS A 12 30.31 75.22 -3.85
C LYS A 12 31.11 74.07 -3.21
N PRO A 13 31.12 73.93 -1.87
CA PRO A 13 31.73 72.79 -1.21
C PRO A 13 31.03 71.50 -1.67
N GLU A 14 31.80 70.58 -2.25
CA GLU A 14 31.32 69.27 -2.63
C GLU A 14 31.05 68.47 -1.35
N SER A 15 29.80 68.10 -1.11
CA SER A 15 29.40 67.31 0.06
C SER A 15 30.06 65.93 0.00
N PRO A 16 30.60 65.39 1.11
CA PRO A 16 31.22 64.08 1.11
C PRO A 16 30.21 63.00 0.70
N PRO A 17 30.63 61.97 -0.08
CA PRO A 17 29.74 60.87 -0.44
C PRO A 17 29.23 60.17 0.82
N PRO A 18 27.95 59.75 0.87
CA PRO A 18 27.39 59.06 2.03
C PRO A 18 28.21 57.80 2.34
N PRO A 19 28.45 57.47 3.63
CA PRO A 19 29.34 56.37 4.01
C PRO A 19 28.85 55.04 3.41
N LEU A 20 29.68 54.44 2.54
CA LEU A 20 29.41 53.17 1.87
C LEU A 20 29.20 52.00 2.86
N ASP A 21 29.67 52.15 4.10
CA ASP A 21 29.59 51.12 5.16
C ASP A 21 28.17 50.82 5.63
N CYS A 22 27.29 51.82 5.72
CA CYS A 22 25.89 51.61 6.12
C CYS A 22 25.13 50.75 5.10
N ARG A 23 25.39 50.95 3.81
CA ARG A 23 24.77 50.19 2.71
C ARG A 23 25.26 48.74 2.68
N ARG A 24 26.55 48.50 2.96
CA ARG A 24 27.16 47.16 2.96
C ARG A 24 26.76 46.34 4.19
N ARG A 25 26.51 46.96 5.34
CA ARG A 25 26.01 46.31 6.56
C ARG A 25 24.52 45.94 6.42
N ARG A 26 23.69 46.83 5.88
CA ARG A 26 22.25 46.57 5.61
C ARG A 26 22.03 45.43 4.61
N ARG A 27 22.83 45.35 3.53
CA ARG A 27 22.78 44.22 2.58
C ARG A 27 23.18 42.89 3.20
N ARG A 28 24.17 42.88 4.11
CA ARG A 28 24.57 41.68 4.87
C ARG A 28 23.47 41.22 5.83
N CYS A 29 22.81 42.13 6.53
CA CYS A 29 21.66 41.79 7.39
C CYS A 29 20.48 41.22 6.61
N ILE A 30 20.15 41.79 5.44
CA ILE A 30 19.07 41.28 4.57
C ILE A 30 19.43 39.91 3.97
N ALA A 31 20.69 39.72 3.56
CA ALA A 31 21.16 38.42 3.08
C ALA A 31 21.09 37.35 4.18
N TRP A 32 21.52 37.68 5.40
CA TRP A 32 21.44 36.77 6.55
C TRP A 32 20.00 36.44 6.96
N SER A 33 19.08 37.43 6.92
CA SER A 33 17.66 37.16 7.16
C SER A 33 17.04 36.29 6.07
N CYS A 34 17.43 36.48 4.81
CA CYS A 34 16.98 35.64 3.69
C CYS A 34 17.50 34.21 3.82
N CYS A 35 18.79 34.02 4.14
CA CYS A 35 19.37 32.71 4.42
C CYS A 35 18.68 32.02 5.61
N ALA A 36 18.35 32.75 6.67
CA ALA A 36 17.63 32.19 7.82
C ALA A 36 16.21 31.73 7.45
N VAL A 37 15.48 32.50 6.65
CA VAL A 37 14.15 32.10 6.15
C VAL A 37 14.25 30.88 5.25
N VAL A 38 15.21 30.84 4.33
CA VAL A 38 15.44 29.69 3.46
C VAL A 38 15.81 28.45 4.28
N ALA A 39 16.69 28.58 5.27
CA ALA A 39 17.05 27.48 6.17
C ALA A 39 15.84 26.96 6.96
N LEU A 40 14.97 27.85 7.45
CA LEU A 40 13.73 27.46 8.13
C LEU A 40 12.76 26.71 7.19
N LEU A 41 12.61 27.18 5.95
CA LEU A 41 11.77 26.50 4.95
C LEU A 41 12.32 25.11 4.59
N ILE A 42 13.64 24.98 4.45
CA ILE A 42 14.29 23.68 4.22
C ILE A 42 14.05 22.76 5.42
N LEU A 43 14.23 23.25 6.65
CA LEU A 43 13.97 22.48 7.85
C LEU A 43 12.52 21.99 7.89
N LEU A 44 11.56 22.87 7.60
CA LEU A 44 10.14 22.52 7.55
C LEU A 44 9.84 21.46 6.47
N ALA A 45 10.41 21.62 5.28
CA ALA A 45 10.26 20.65 4.20
C ALA A 45 10.82 19.27 4.57
N VAL A 46 12.00 19.23 5.21
CA VAL A 46 12.60 17.98 5.72
C VAL A 46 11.71 17.34 6.78
N VAL A 47 11.19 18.12 7.74
CA VAL A 47 10.25 17.61 8.76
C VAL A 47 8.99 17.03 8.12
N ILE A 48 8.39 17.73 7.15
CA ILE A 48 7.20 17.25 6.43
C ILE A 48 7.53 15.96 5.66
N LEU A 49 8.69 15.88 5.00
CA LEU A 49 9.13 14.69 4.28
C LEU A 49 9.28 13.50 5.23
N VAL A 50 9.97 13.69 6.36
CA VAL A 50 10.13 12.63 7.39
C VAL A 50 8.77 12.19 7.93
N LEU A 51 7.87 13.13 8.23
CA LEU A 51 6.51 12.81 8.66
C LEU A 51 5.74 12.03 7.59
N ALA A 52 5.82 12.43 6.32
CA ALA A 52 5.15 11.72 5.23
C ALA A 52 5.68 10.29 5.10
N LEU A 53 7.00 10.09 5.09
CA LEU A 53 7.62 8.78 4.97
C LEU A 53 7.31 7.88 6.18
N THR A 54 7.29 8.43 7.39
CA THR A 54 7.00 7.65 8.61
C THR A 54 5.53 7.31 8.77
N VAL A 55 4.63 8.22 8.39
CA VAL A 55 3.18 8.06 8.54
C VAL A 55 2.57 7.18 7.44
N PHE A 56 3.07 7.29 6.21
CA PHE A 56 2.57 6.54 5.05
C PHE A 56 3.40 5.30 4.70
N LYS A 57 4.31 4.88 5.57
CA LYS A 57 5.02 3.60 5.42
C LYS A 57 4.00 2.45 5.30
N PRO A 58 3.97 1.73 4.16
CA PRO A 58 3.07 0.59 3.98
C PRO A 58 3.33 -0.49 5.04
N ARG A 59 2.27 -1.07 5.55
CA ARG A 59 2.26 -2.19 6.49
C ARG A 59 1.34 -3.28 5.98
N GLU A 60 1.70 -4.52 6.21
CA GLU A 60 0.92 -5.67 5.78
C GLU A 60 -0.41 -5.74 6.56
N PRO A 61 -1.55 -5.90 5.85
CA PRO A 61 -2.82 -6.20 6.47
C PRO A 61 -2.81 -7.63 7.03
N LYS A 62 -3.51 -7.85 8.13
CA LYS A 62 -3.69 -9.19 8.71
C LYS A 62 -5.08 -9.71 8.34
N ALA A 63 -5.14 -10.86 7.68
CA ALA A 63 -6.40 -11.54 7.41
C ALA A 63 -6.64 -12.60 8.49
N SER A 64 -7.90 -12.81 8.86
CA SER A 64 -8.30 -13.87 9.76
C SER A 64 -9.57 -14.51 9.24
N LEU A 65 -9.60 -15.84 9.22
CA LEU A 65 -10.76 -16.59 8.77
C LEU A 65 -11.82 -16.58 9.87
N VAL A 66 -12.99 -16.02 9.57
CA VAL A 66 -14.12 -15.92 10.51
C VAL A 66 -15.01 -17.14 10.36
N SER A 67 -15.37 -17.47 9.11
CA SER A 67 -16.19 -18.63 8.82
C SER A 67 -15.90 -19.20 7.44
N VAL A 68 -16.20 -20.49 7.31
CA VAL A 68 -16.14 -21.24 6.06
C VAL A 68 -17.47 -21.96 5.91
N THR A 69 -18.14 -21.75 4.77
CA THR A 69 -19.38 -22.45 4.45
C THR A 69 -19.16 -23.27 3.19
N VAL A 70 -19.40 -24.58 3.26
CA VAL A 70 -19.41 -25.42 2.07
C VAL A 70 -20.67 -25.11 1.28
N ARG A 71 -20.51 -24.58 0.08
CA ARG A 71 -21.63 -24.24 -0.79
C ARG A 71 -22.10 -25.44 -1.59
N GLY A 72 -21.18 -26.26 -2.07
CA GLY A 72 -21.52 -27.40 -2.88
C GLY A 72 -20.32 -28.21 -3.31
N VAL A 73 -20.62 -29.43 -3.74
CA VAL A 73 -19.68 -30.37 -4.32
C VAL A 73 -20.26 -30.80 -5.66
N SER A 74 -19.54 -30.56 -6.75
CA SER A 74 -20.02 -30.85 -8.11
C SER A 74 -19.10 -31.86 -8.79
N PRO A 75 -19.48 -33.15 -8.84
CA PRO A 75 -18.77 -34.14 -9.63
C PRO A 75 -19.10 -33.99 -11.12
N ARG A 76 -18.08 -34.04 -12.00
CA ARG A 76 -18.23 -34.17 -13.45
C ARG A 76 -17.68 -35.51 -13.90
N ILE A 77 -18.39 -36.19 -14.79
CA ILE A 77 -17.97 -37.47 -15.39
C ILE A 77 -17.90 -37.27 -16.90
N THR A 78 -16.72 -37.48 -17.47
CA THR A 78 -16.51 -37.46 -18.94
C THR A 78 -16.38 -38.90 -19.45
N LEU A 79 -16.85 -39.18 -20.67
CA LEU A 79 -16.79 -40.49 -21.36
C LEU A 79 -16.14 -40.29 -22.76
N PRO A 80 -15.43 -41.27 -23.36
CA PRO A 80 -15.42 -42.72 -23.07
C PRO A 80 -14.39 -43.20 -22.05
N ALA A 81 -13.40 -42.38 -21.67
CA ALA A 81 -12.54 -42.63 -20.52
C ALA A 81 -13.19 -42.00 -19.29
N ILE A 82 -13.56 -42.81 -18.28
CA ILE A 82 -14.21 -42.33 -17.05
C ILE A 82 -13.23 -41.41 -16.31
N HIS A 83 -13.36 -40.11 -16.53
CA HIS A 83 -12.65 -39.08 -15.76
C HIS A 83 -13.66 -38.44 -14.81
N VAL A 84 -13.43 -38.61 -13.50
CA VAL A 84 -14.25 -38.01 -12.43
C VAL A 84 -13.51 -36.79 -11.90
N GLU A 85 -14.02 -35.60 -12.23
CA GLU A 85 -13.55 -34.33 -11.65
C GLU A 85 -14.46 -33.98 -10.49
N LEU A 86 -13.90 -33.61 -9.33
CA LEU A 86 -14.68 -33.28 -8.15
C LEU A 86 -14.34 -31.87 -7.69
N ASN A 87 -15.25 -30.93 -7.94
CA ASN A 87 -15.04 -29.55 -7.51
C ASN A 87 -15.75 -29.28 -6.19
N VAL A 88 -15.05 -28.65 -5.25
CA VAL A 88 -15.59 -28.25 -3.95
C VAL A 88 -15.62 -26.73 -3.90
N THR A 89 -16.80 -26.14 -3.70
CA THR A 89 -16.96 -24.70 -3.59
C THR A 89 -17.20 -24.30 -2.13
N LEU A 90 -16.39 -23.35 -1.66
CA LEU A 90 -16.38 -22.82 -0.31
C LEU A 90 -16.65 -21.31 -0.35
N ASP A 91 -17.61 -20.83 0.42
CA ASP A 91 -17.77 -19.40 0.68
C ASP A 91 -17.03 -19.08 2.00
N LEU A 92 -16.07 -18.16 1.92
CA LEU A 92 -15.18 -17.74 3.00
C LEU A 92 -15.56 -16.33 3.47
N ASP A 93 -15.64 -16.14 4.79
CA ASP A 93 -15.71 -14.81 5.41
C ASP A 93 -14.38 -14.50 6.09
N LEU A 94 -13.67 -13.48 5.58
CA LEU A 94 -12.37 -13.05 6.07
C LEU A 94 -12.50 -11.70 6.77
N LEU A 95 -12.03 -11.61 8.00
CA LEU A 95 -11.84 -10.33 8.68
C LEU A 95 -10.45 -9.79 8.37
N VAL A 96 -10.37 -8.73 7.57
CA VAL A 96 -9.09 -8.10 7.20
C VAL A 96 -8.87 -6.85 8.03
N ARG A 97 -7.82 -6.87 8.85
CA ARG A 97 -7.37 -5.72 9.64
C ARG A 97 -6.31 -4.93 8.87
N ASN A 98 -6.62 -3.67 8.59
CA ASN A 98 -5.74 -2.75 7.89
C ASN A 98 -5.05 -1.80 8.88
N PRO A 99 -3.75 -1.97 9.16
CA PRO A 99 -2.99 -1.06 10.01
C PRO A 99 -2.64 0.28 9.31
N ASN A 100 -2.83 0.39 8.00
CA ASN A 100 -2.45 1.58 7.23
C ASN A 100 -3.42 2.74 7.46
N ARG A 101 -2.93 3.97 7.28
CA ARG A 101 -3.75 5.19 7.34
C ARG A 101 -4.52 5.48 6.05
N ALA A 102 -4.34 4.65 5.02
CA ALA A 102 -5.11 4.72 3.79
C ALA A 102 -6.26 3.70 3.86
N SER A 103 -7.47 4.11 3.46
CA SER A 103 -8.55 3.16 3.23
C SER A 103 -8.42 2.56 1.83
N PHE A 104 -8.78 1.30 1.67
CA PHE A 104 -8.75 0.60 0.40
C PHE A 104 -10.17 0.18 0.01
N SER A 105 -10.67 0.70 -1.11
CA SER A 105 -11.93 0.24 -1.73
C SER A 105 -11.57 -0.59 -2.95
N HIS A 106 -11.98 -1.84 -3.01
CA HIS A 106 -11.59 -2.75 -4.07
C HIS A 106 -12.77 -3.30 -4.85
N GLY A 107 -12.51 -3.60 -6.12
CA GLY A 107 -13.43 -4.36 -6.96
C GLY A 107 -13.35 -5.85 -6.66
N ALA A 108 -13.92 -6.64 -7.57
CA ALA A 108 -13.76 -8.08 -7.55
C ALA A 108 -12.28 -8.43 -7.79
N GLY A 109 -11.74 -9.33 -6.96
CA GLY A 109 -10.38 -9.85 -7.07
C GLY A 109 -10.38 -11.30 -7.52
N ALA A 110 -9.23 -11.76 -8.02
CA ALA A 110 -8.99 -13.15 -8.36
C ALA A 110 -7.76 -13.65 -7.61
N SER A 111 -7.80 -14.89 -7.14
CA SER A 111 -6.72 -15.57 -6.45
C SER A 111 -6.57 -16.95 -7.02
N GLU A 112 -5.33 -17.40 -7.20
CA GLU A 112 -4.99 -18.77 -7.56
C GLU A 112 -4.41 -19.46 -6.33
N LEU A 113 -4.84 -20.69 -6.07
CA LEU A 113 -4.39 -21.49 -4.93
C LEU A 113 -3.58 -22.69 -5.43
N SER A 114 -2.45 -22.95 -4.78
CA SER A 114 -1.57 -24.09 -5.06
C SER A 114 -1.19 -24.84 -3.78
N TYR A 115 -0.97 -26.15 -3.92
CA TYR A 115 -0.48 -27.06 -2.88
C TYR A 115 0.68 -27.87 -3.47
N GLY A 116 1.81 -27.98 -2.76
CA GLY A 116 2.98 -28.71 -3.26
C GLY A 116 3.55 -28.19 -4.58
N GLY A 117 3.27 -26.93 -4.94
CA GLY A 117 3.64 -26.33 -6.23
C GLY A 117 2.67 -26.62 -7.38
N ALA A 118 1.61 -27.42 -7.18
CA ALA A 118 0.57 -27.67 -8.16
C ALA A 118 -0.65 -26.75 -7.92
N ARG A 119 -1.22 -26.19 -8.99
CA ARG A 119 -2.47 -25.41 -8.91
C ARG A 119 -3.63 -26.34 -8.51
N VAL A 120 -4.33 -25.99 -7.44
CA VAL A 120 -5.43 -26.78 -6.88
C VAL A 120 -6.77 -26.05 -6.84
N GLY A 121 -6.80 -24.76 -7.19
CA GLY A 121 -8.05 -24.02 -7.25
C GLY A 121 -7.90 -22.53 -7.50
N ASP A 122 -9.03 -21.84 -7.44
CA ASP A 122 -9.12 -20.39 -7.55
C ASP A 122 -10.12 -19.81 -6.55
N ALA A 123 -9.88 -18.56 -6.15
CA ALA A 123 -10.78 -17.81 -5.30
C ALA A 123 -11.17 -16.47 -5.93
N VAL A 124 -12.47 -16.15 -5.88
CA VAL A 124 -13.00 -14.86 -6.31
C VAL A 124 -13.32 -14.03 -5.08
N VAL A 125 -12.62 -12.91 -4.92
CA VAL A 125 -12.83 -11.96 -3.83
C VAL A 125 -13.94 -10.99 -4.22
N ALA A 126 -14.98 -10.88 -3.40
CA ALA A 126 -16.08 -9.94 -3.62
C ALA A 126 -15.59 -8.48 -3.47
N PRO A 127 -16.18 -7.52 -4.19
CA PRO A 127 -15.88 -6.10 -4.01
C PRO A 127 -16.22 -5.64 -2.58
N GLY A 128 -15.42 -4.73 -2.05
CA GLY A 128 -15.52 -4.34 -0.64
C GLY A 128 -14.72 -3.08 -0.30
N ARG A 129 -14.77 -2.72 0.98
CA ARG A 129 -14.04 -1.56 1.51
C ARG A 129 -13.42 -1.89 2.86
N ILE A 130 -12.12 -1.66 2.96
CA ILE A 130 -11.35 -1.78 4.18
C ILE A 130 -10.98 -0.38 4.67
N PRO A 131 -11.49 0.07 5.83
CA PRO A 131 -11.22 1.40 6.35
C PRO A 131 -9.75 1.57 6.75
N ALA A 132 -9.30 2.83 6.86
CA ALA A 132 -8.00 3.15 7.41
C ALA A 132 -7.96 2.79 8.91
N ARG A 133 -6.88 2.13 9.37
CA ARG A 133 -6.70 1.71 10.78
C ARG A 133 -7.88 0.91 11.38
N GLY A 134 -8.64 0.23 10.53
CA GLY A 134 -9.81 -0.54 10.94
C GLY A 134 -9.80 -1.94 10.37
N SER A 135 -10.91 -2.65 10.55
CA SER A 135 -11.13 -3.98 10.00
C SER A 135 -12.35 -3.95 9.07
N GLY A 136 -12.37 -4.83 8.08
CA GLY A 136 -13.52 -5.02 7.19
C GLY A 136 -13.69 -6.51 6.87
N HIS A 137 -14.94 -6.92 6.70
CA HIS A 137 -15.26 -8.25 6.19
C HIS A 137 -15.02 -8.30 4.68
N VAL A 138 -14.36 -9.34 4.25
CA VAL A 138 -14.03 -9.62 2.85
C VAL A 138 -14.54 -11.02 2.55
N TYR A 139 -15.57 -11.08 1.71
CA TYR A 139 -16.13 -12.35 1.26
C TYR A 139 -15.35 -12.86 0.06
N SER A 140 -15.01 -14.15 0.08
CA SER A 140 -14.32 -14.81 -1.02
C SER A 140 -14.99 -16.13 -1.33
N ARG A 141 -15.08 -16.49 -2.60
CA ARG A 141 -15.56 -17.79 -3.04
C ARG A 141 -14.39 -18.58 -3.58
N LEU A 142 -14.01 -19.64 -2.86
CA LEU A 142 -12.95 -20.56 -3.23
C LEU A 142 -13.54 -21.78 -3.93
N THR A 143 -12.98 -22.16 -5.06
CA THR A 143 -13.28 -23.40 -5.78
C THR A 143 -12.03 -24.25 -5.79
N LEU A 144 -12.09 -25.41 -5.16
CA LEU A 144 -11.02 -26.42 -5.15
C LEU A 144 -11.34 -27.50 -6.17
N GLU A 145 -10.35 -27.86 -6.98
CA GLU A 145 -10.40 -28.94 -7.96
C GLU A 145 -9.75 -30.19 -7.33
N ALA A 146 -10.56 -31.10 -6.77
CA ALA A 146 -10.03 -32.23 -5.99
C ALA A 146 -9.21 -33.22 -6.83
N ASP A 147 -9.47 -33.32 -8.13
CA ASP A 147 -8.69 -34.07 -9.10
C ASP A 147 -7.25 -33.56 -9.24
N ARG A 148 -7.01 -32.27 -8.97
CA ARG A 148 -5.67 -31.68 -8.95
C ARG A 148 -4.84 -32.09 -7.74
N PHE A 149 -5.49 -32.53 -6.67
CA PHE A 149 -4.80 -33.13 -5.53
C PHE A 149 -4.49 -34.62 -5.76
N ALA A 150 -4.94 -35.23 -6.87
CA ALA A 150 -4.82 -36.68 -7.05
C ALA A 150 -3.38 -37.20 -7.07
N THR A 151 -2.43 -36.38 -7.53
CA THR A 151 -0.99 -36.72 -7.55
C THR A 151 -0.38 -36.74 -6.15
N ASP A 152 -0.88 -35.87 -5.25
CA ASP A 152 -0.28 -35.60 -3.95
C ASP A 152 -1.23 -35.90 -2.79
N LEU A 153 -2.29 -36.69 -3.04
CA LEU A 153 -3.30 -37.09 -2.07
C LEU A 153 -2.69 -37.69 -0.80
N GLY A 154 -1.62 -38.48 -0.96
CA GLY A 154 -0.89 -39.09 0.16
C GLY A 154 -0.16 -38.07 1.03
N GLU A 155 0.40 -37.01 0.44
CA GLU A 155 1.04 -35.92 1.18
C GLU A 155 0.00 -35.05 1.87
N LEU A 156 -1.08 -34.70 1.17
CA LEU A 156 -2.19 -33.95 1.74
C LEU A 156 -2.79 -34.66 2.96
N LEU A 157 -3.02 -35.98 2.87
CA LEU A 157 -3.49 -36.78 4.01
C LEU A 157 -2.50 -36.75 5.18
N ARG A 158 -1.20 -36.84 4.92
CA ARG A 158 -0.17 -36.75 5.97
C ARG A 158 -0.17 -35.38 6.64
N ASP A 159 -0.28 -34.30 5.87
CA ASP A 159 -0.31 -32.93 6.37
C ASP A 159 -1.57 -32.67 7.22
N VAL A 160 -2.72 -33.16 6.76
CA VAL A 160 -3.98 -33.10 7.53
C VAL A 160 -3.87 -33.90 8.82
N LEU A 161 -3.30 -35.10 8.79
CA LEU A 161 -3.07 -35.93 9.98
C LEU A 161 -2.03 -35.33 10.93
N ALA A 162 -1.03 -34.61 10.39
CA ALA A 162 -0.09 -33.80 11.16
C ALA A 162 -0.74 -32.51 11.71
N GLY A 163 -1.98 -32.21 11.31
CA GLY A 163 -2.77 -31.08 11.78
C GLY A 163 -2.40 -29.75 11.13
N ARG A 164 -1.61 -29.74 10.06
CA ARG A 164 -1.13 -28.51 9.40
C ARG A 164 -1.03 -28.73 7.90
N VAL A 165 -1.74 -27.91 7.13
CA VAL A 165 -1.66 -27.93 5.65
C VAL A 165 -1.27 -26.54 5.16
N GLY A 166 -0.18 -26.47 4.41
CA GLY A 166 0.32 -25.24 3.79
C GLY A 166 -0.21 -25.06 2.38
N PHE A 167 -0.69 -23.87 2.06
CA PHE A 167 -1.11 -23.49 0.72
C PHE A 167 -0.41 -22.21 0.28
N ASP A 168 -0.05 -22.15 -0.99
CA ASP A 168 0.43 -20.93 -1.63
C ASP A 168 -0.72 -20.29 -2.39
N SER A 169 -0.81 -18.97 -2.34
CA SER A 169 -1.85 -18.20 -3.03
C SER A 169 -1.27 -17.00 -3.75
N SER A 170 -1.68 -16.77 -5.00
CA SER A 170 -1.33 -15.57 -5.76
C SER A 170 -2.59 -14.79 -6.09
N THR A 171 -2.68 -13.57 -5.57
CA THR A 171 -3.92 -12.79 -5.56
C THR A 171 -3.75 -11.45 -6.26
N ARG A 172 -4.71 -11.10 -7.12
CA ARG A 172 -4.79 -9.82 -7.83
C ARG A 172 -6.10 -9.11 -7.50
N ILE A 173 -6.01 -7.92 -6.92
CA ILE A 173 -7.16 -7.12 -6.50
C ILE A 173 -7.05 -5.70 -7.05
N PRO A 174 -7.87 -5.33 -8.06
CA PRO A 174 -7.99 -3.95 -8.49
C PRO A 174 -8.75 -3.11 -7.46
N GLY A 175 -8.34 -1.87 -7.24
CA GLY A 175 -9.01 -1.00 -6.30
C GLY A 175 -8.55 0.43 -6.31
N ARG A 176 -8.87 1.13 -5.23
CA ARG A 176 -8.60 2.54 -5.02
C ARG A 176 -8.22 2.77 -3.57
N ILE A 177 -7.06 3.36 -3.37
CA ILE A 177 -6.62 3.86 -2.06
C ILE A 177 -7.07 5.30 -1.86
N ALA A 178 -7.44 5.65 -0.64
CA ALA A 178 -7.68 7.02 -0.22
C ALA A 178 -6.78 7.39 0.96
N LEU A 179 -5.83 8.29 0.74
CA LEU A 179 -4.97 8.86 1.77
C LEU A 179 -5.63 10.13 2.32
N LEU A 180 -5.62 10.28 3.64
CA LEU A 180 -6.19 11.44 4.36
C LEU A 180 -7.68 11.72 4.03
N GLY A 181 -8.38 10.79 3.40
CA GLY A 181 -9.79 10.92 2.99
C GLY A 181 -10.02 11.60 1.63
N PHE A 182 -9.11 12.46 1.17
CA PHE A 182 -9.31 13.25 -0.06
C PHE A 182 -8.38 12.87 -1.22
N ILE A 183 -7.18 12.34 -0.96
CA ILE A 183 -6.24 11.95 -2.02
C ILE A 183 -6.57 10.53 -2.47
N LYS A 184 -7.21 10.39 -3.63
CA LYS A 184 -7.63 9.09 -4.18
C LYS A 184 -6.71 8.67 -5.32
N ARG A 185 -6.27 7.41 -5.32
CA ARG A 185 -5.47 6.80 -6.41
C ARG A 185 -6.01 5.42 -6.71
N ASN A 186 -6.23 5.11 -8.00
CA ASN A 186 -6.50 3.74 -8.40
C ASN A 186 -5.19 2.97 -8.32
N VAL A 187 -5.28 1.70 -7.90
CA VAL A 187 -4.14 0.82 -7.75
C VAL A 187 -4.58 -0.62 -8.05
N VAL A 188 -3.63 -1.45 -8.42
CA VAL A 188 -3.79 -2.90 -8.45
C VAL A 188 -2.84 -3.50 -7.42
N VAL A 189 -3.40 -4.29 -6.50
CA VAL A 189 -2.63 -4.97 -5.46
C VAL A 189 -2.43 -6.41 -5.88
N PHE A 190 -1.17 -6.83 -5.89
CA PHE A 190 -0.75 -8.21 -6.03
C PHE A 190 -0.26 -8.71 -4.67
N SER A 191 -0.63 -9.93 -4.30
CA SER A 191 -0.25 -10.55 -3.03
C SER A 191 0.05 -12.01 -3.24
N ASP A 192 1.28 -12.40 -2.98
CA ASP A 192 1.71 -13.80 -2.95
C ASP A 192 1.86 -14.21 -1.49
N CYS A 193 1.10 -15.19 -1.04
CA CYS A 193 1.06 -15.60 0.37
C CYS A 193 1.24 -17.09 0.53
N HIS A 194 2.09 -17.47 1.49
CA HIS A 194 2.11 -18.81 2.06
C HIS A 194 1.24 -18.82 3.32
N VAL A 195 0.23 -19.69 3.35
CA VAL A 195 -0.77 -19.76 4.41
C VAL A 195 -0.83 -21.17 4.97
N VAL A 196 -0.66 -21.31 6.28
CA VAL A 196 -0.77 -22.61 6.95
C VAL A 196 -2.06 -22.68 7.75
N ILE A 197 -2.92 -23.62 7.36
CA ILE A 197 -4.20 -23.89 8.00
C ILE A 197 -4.02 -25.04 8.99
N GLY A 198 -4.40 -24.79 10.25
CA GLY A 198 -4.42 -25.78 11.30
C GLY A 198 -5.71 -26.62 11.26
N PHE A 199 -5.57 -27.93 11.42
CA PHE A 199 -6.67 -28.89 11.48
C PHE A 199 -6.73 -29.53 12.88
N PRO A 200 -7.94 -29.84 13.41
CA PRO A 200 -9.27 -29.72 12.77
C PRO A 200 -9.96 -28.36 12.92
N GLN A 201 -9.32 -27.38 13.59
CA GLN A 201 -9.95 -26.10 13.92
C GLN A 201 -10.18 -25.18 12.69
N LEU A 202 -9.60 -25.50 11.54
CA LEU A 202 -9.67 -24.73 10.29
C LEU A 202 -9.29 -23.26 10.50
N ALA A 203 -8.25 -23.03 11.30
CA ALA A 203 -7.77 -21.70 11.62
C ALA A 203 -6.48 -21.40 10.85
N VAL A 204 -6.31 -20.15 10.41
CA VAL A 204 -5.02 -19.70 9.87
C VAL A 204 -4.04 -19.61 11.03
N THR A 205 -3.05 -20.50 11.05
CA THR A 205 -2.02 -20.55 12.12
C THR A 205 -0.81 -19.70 11.77
N GLU A 206 -0.49 -19.63 10.48
CA GLU A 206 0.68 -18.91 9.98
C GLU A 206 0.34 -18.32 8.61
N GLN A 207 0.85 -17.12 8.36
CA GLN A 207 0.64 -16.41 7.11
C GLN A 207 1.84 -15.50 6.86
N GLU A 208 2.53 -15.74 5.75
CA GLU A 208 3.58 -14.87 5.23
C GLU A 208 3.16 -14.37 3.85
N CYS A 209 3.09 -13.06 3.69
CA CYS A 209 2.59 -12.44 2.47
C CYS A 209 3.56 -11.41 1.92
N ARG A 210 3.86 -11.52 0.64
CA ARG A 210 4.59 -10.50 -0.10
C ARG A 210 3.62 -9.71 -0.96
N GLN A 211 3.56 -8.41 -0.71
CA GLN A 211 2.65 -7.51 -1.41
C GLN A 211 3.40 -6.60 -2.38
N ARG A 212 2.79 -6.40 -3.56
CA ARG A 212 3.23 -5.43 -4.56
C ARG A 212 2.03 -4.60 -5.01
N THR A 213 2.22 -3.30 -5.11
CA THR A 213 1.17 -2.37 -5.56
C THR A 213 1.60 -1.69 -6.84
N GLU A 214 0.75 -1.74 -7.86
CA GLU A 214 0.91 -1.02 -9.12
C GLU A 214 -0.10 0.13 -9.19
N LEU A 215 0.31 1.26 -9.77
CA LEU A 215 -0.49 2.49 -9.88
C LEU A 215 -1.23 2.56 -11.22
#